data_AF-A0A7X9DYC7-F1
#
_entry.id   AF-A0A7X9DYC7-F1
#
_cell.length_a   1.000
_cell.length_b   1.000
_cell.length_c   1.000
_cell.angle_alpha   90.00
_cell.angle_beta   90.00
_cell.angle_gamma   90.00
#
_symmetry.space_group_name_H-M   'P 1'
#
loop_
_entity.id
_entity.type
_entity.pdbx_description
1 polymer ?
#
loop_
_entity_poly.entity_id
_entity_poly.type
_entity_poly.pdbx_seq_one_letter_code
_entity_poly.pdbx_strand_id
1 'polypeptide(L)'
;MAYDRPSWREIDKMRDGGRVRKKRDNQIRDLSEHSTRYEKYKSDLNRLFDQGMASELVKKFGKDKPAAEDDARKRRRDAMRQPTADSKASLSRLKLIRAVLEAGDPAALVAAVDELSQRFGLPDEWEVLIRVLEHPGEALQEQAIDRMIALLPVSAKVPRRATLKERLRAVAQVAREAKLRDKARGLEERL
;
A
#
# COMPACT_ATOMS: atom_id res chain seq x y z
N MET A 1 -71.65 8.03 10.11
CA MET A 1 -70.26 8.24 10.59
C MET A 1 -69.37 7.25 9.87
N ALA A 2 -68.67 7.68 8.83
CA ALA A 2 -67.73 6.83 8.09
C ALA A 2 -66.35 6.93 8.76
N TYR A 3 -65.80 5.80 9.20
CA TYR A 3 -64.45 5.74 9.75
C TYR A 3 -63.46 5.68 8.58
N ASP A 4 -62.61 6.69 8.47
CA ASP A 4 -61.51 6.71 7.52
C ASP A 4 -60.45 5.69 7.98
N ARG A 5 -60.24 4.64 7.19
CA ARG A 5 -59.25 3.59 7.51
C ARG A 5 -57.88 4.08 7.05
N PRO A 6 -56.87 4.10 7.94
CA PRO A 6 -55.53 4.57 7.57
C PRO A 6 -54.99 3.79 6.38
N SER A 7 -54.38 4.51 5.44
CA SER A 7 -53.78 3.85 4.27
C SER A 7 -52.58 3.00 4.71
N TRP A 8 -52.31 1.93 3.97
CA TRP A 8 -51.15 1.06 4.23
C TRP A 8 -49.82 1.82 4.32
N ARG A 9 -49.67 2.94 3.58
CA ARG A 9 -48.47 3.80 3.65
C ARG A 9 -48.35 4.53 4.99
N GLU A 10 -49.47 4.81 5.64
CA GLU A 10 -49.55 5.51 6.92
C GLU A 10 -49.20 4.58 8.08
N ILE A 11 -49.65 3.33 8.00
CA ILE A 11 -49.28 2.24 8.91
C ILE A 11 -47.77 1.98 8.83
N ASP A 12 -47.20 1.95 7.62
CA ASP A 12 -45.76 1.74 7.42
C ASP A 12 -44.93 2.91 7.99
N LYS A 13 -45.42 4.15 7.79
CA LYS A 13 -44.79 5.36 8.33
C LYS A 13 -44.86 5.44 9.87
N MET A 14 -45.93 4.92 10.46
CA MET A 14 -46.05 4.79 11.93
C MET A 14 -45.15 3.68 12.47
N ARG A 15 -44.96 2.60 11.72
CA ARG A 15 -44.05 1.49 12.09
C ARG A 15 -42.59 1.91 12.06
N ASP A 16 -42.20 2.75 11.10
CA ASP A 16 -40.84 3.29 10.98
C ASP A 16 -40.61 4.58 11.81
N GLY A 17 -41.65 5.08 12.50
CA GLY A 17 -41.66 6.31 13.30
C GLY A 17 -40.85 6.28 14.62
N GLY A 18 -39.86 5.38 14.76
CA GLY A 18 -38.98 5.29 15.92
C GLY A 18 -37.96 6.44 16.01
N ARG A 19 -38.38 7.62 16.48
CA ARG A 19 -37.56 8.83 16.71
C ARG A 19 -36.52 8.70 17.84
N VAL A 20 -35.82 7.58 17.97
CA VAL A 20 -34.77 7.38 18.99
C VAL A 20 -33.40 7.09 18.39
N ARG A 21 -33.30 6.61 17.12
CA ARG A 21 -31.99 6.27 16.52
C ARG A 21 -31.19 7.47 16.01
N LYS A 22 -31.84 8.55 15.57
CA LYS A 22 -31.14 9.67 14.90
C LYS A 22 -30.29 10.54 15.83
N LYS A 23 -30.54 10.51 17.15
CA LYS A 23 -29.77 11.31 18.13
C LYS A 23 -28.43 10.67 18.52
N ARG A 24 -28.29 9.33 18.37
CA ARG A 24 -27.04 8.62 18.69
C ARG A 24 -25.99 8.75 17.58
N ASP A 25 -26.40 8.71 16.31
CA ASP A 25 -25.47 8.85 15.18
C ASP A 25 -24.82 10.24 15.09
N ASN A 26 -25.55 11.30 15.44
CA ASN A 26 -24.96 12.65 15.45
C ASN A 26 -23.96 12.85 16.60
N GLN A 27 -24.13 12.17 17.74
CA GLN A 27 -23.22 12.30 18.88
C GLN A 27 -21.86 11.62 18.64
N ILE A 28 -21.81 10.63 17.74
CA ILE A 28 -20.57 9.97 17.32
C ILE A 28 -19.81 10.83 16.30
N ARG A 29 -20.54 11.58 15.45
CA ARG A 29 -19.95 12.46 14.43
C ARG A 29 -19.37 13.77 14.98
N ASP A 30 -19.86 14.24 16.13
CA ASP A 30 -19.41 15.50 16.78
C ASP A 30 -18.40 15.29 17.93
N LEU A 31 -17.78 14.11 18.04
CA LEU A 31 -16.63 13.92 18.92
C LEU A 31 -15.40 14.58 18.26
N SER A 32 -15.18 15.85 18.57
CA SER A 32 -13.95 16.56 18.24
C SER A 32 -12.74 15.68 18.59
N GLU A 33 -11.86 15.46 17.62
CA GLU A 33 -10.70 14.55 17.69
C GLU A 33 -9.72 14.91 18.82
N HIS A 34 -9.86 16.09 19.43
CA HIS A 34 -9.05 16.60 20.54
C HIS A 34 -9.74 16.55 21.92
N SER A 35 -10.92 15.93 22.02
CA SER A 35 -11.60 15.77 23.30
C SER A 35 -10.96 14.64 24.13
N THR A 36 -10.77 14.88 25.43
CA THR A 36 -10.33 13.85 26.39
C THR A 36 -11.23 12.61 26.43
N ARG A 37 -12.48 12.74 25.96
CA ARG A 37 -13.44 11.63 25.83
C ARG A 37 -13.15 10.76 24.60
N TYR A 38 -12.63 11.34 23.53
CA TYR A 38 -12.22 10.62 22.32
C TYR A 38 -10.94 9.80 22.57
N GLU A 39 -9.99 10.35 23.32
CA GLU A 39 -8.78 9.61 23.73
C GLU A 39 -9.13 8.39 24.60
N LYS A 40 -10.04 8.54 25.57
CA LYS A 40 -10.53 7.42 26.38
C LYS A 40 -11.24 6.36 25.52
N TYR A 41 -12.05 6.80 24.55
CA TYR A 41 -12.70 5.90 23.60
C TYR A 41 -11.69 5.14 22.73
N LYS A 42 -10.64 5.81 22.23
CA LYS A 42 -9.54 5.17 21.49
C LYS A 42 -8.77 4.18 22.34
N SER A 43 -8.44 4.51 23.59
CA SER A 43 -7.72 3.59 24.48
C SER A 43 -8.55 2.34 24.81
N ASP A 44 -9.85 2.52 25.03
CA ASP A 44 -10.76 1.39 25.27
C ASP A 44 -10.90 0.50 24.04
N LEU A 45 -10.96 1.10 22.83
CA LEU A 45 -10.93 0.34 21.58
C LEU A 45 -9.62 -0.44 21.41
N ASN A 46 -8.47 0.20 21.59
CA ASN A 46 -7.18 -0.48 21.47
C ASN A 46 -7.08 -1.63 22.46
N ARG A 47 -7.55 -1.45 23.71
CA ARG A 47 -7.58 -2.53 24.71
C ARG A 47 -8.48 -3.69 24.29
N LEU A 48 -9.64 -3.42 23.68
CA LEU A 48 -10.53 -4.45 23.15
C LEU A 48 -9.92 -5.21 21.95
N PHE A 49 -9.10 -4.54 21.14
CA PHE A 49 -8.35 -5.17 20.05
C PHE A 49 -7.16 -6.00 20.55
N ASP A 50 -6.38 -5.46 21.49
CA ASP A 50 -5.23 -6.15 22.10
C ASP A 50 -5.66 -7.39 22.90
N GLN A 51 -6.82 -7.33 23.55
CA GLN A 51 -7.42 -8.48 24.25
C GLN A 51 -8.10 -9.49 23.30
N GLY A 52 -8.09 -9.27 21.99
CA GLY A 52 -8.67 -10.17 20.98
C GLY A 52 -10.21 -10.24 20.98
N MET A 53 -10.87 -9.52 21.89
CA MET A 53 -12.33 -9.51 22.10
C MET A 53 -13.10 -8.79 20.97
N ALA A 54 -12.43 -7.95 20.18
CA ALA A 54 -13.01 -7.34 18.98
C ALA A 54 -13.50 -8.40 17.97
N SER A 55 -12.80 -9.53 17.88
CA SER A 55 -13.16 -10.63 16.96
C SER A 55 -14.39 -11.44 17.44
N GLU A 56 -14.55 -11.57 18.76
CA GLU A 56 -15.71 -12.18 19.41
C GLU A 56 -16.98 -11.33 19.24
N LEU A 57 -16.87 -9.99 19.35
CA LEU A 57 -18.01 -9.09 19.10
C LEU A 57 -18.49 -9.15 17.64
N VAL A 58 -17.57 -9.13 16.68
CA VAL A 58 -17.93 -9.24 15.25
C VAL A 58 -18.56 -10.60 14.95
N LYS A 59 -18.06 -11.69 15.56
CA LYS A 59 -18.69 -13.02 15.47
C LYS A 59 -20.08 -13.05 16.09
N LYS A 60 -20.30 -12.43 17.26
CA LYS A 60 -21.62 -12.39 17.92
C LYS A 60 -22.65 -11.57 17.15
N PHE A 61 -22.26 -10.43 16.57
CA PHE A 61 -23.17 -9.61 15.76
C PHE A 61 -23.38 -10.12 14.31
N GLY A 62 -22.50 -11.01 13.83
CA GLY A 62 -22.62 -11.65 12.51
C GLY A 62 -23.42 -12.96 12.52
N LYS A 63 -23.74 -13.53 13.69
CA LYS A 63 -24.28 -14.90 13.78
C LYS A 63 -25.79 -15.05 13.53
N ASP A 64 -26.52 -13.94 13.46
CA ASP A 64 -27.99 -13.93 13.22
C ASP A 64 -28.39 -13.71 11.75
N LYS A 65 -27.46 -13.78 10.80
CA LYS A 65 -27.79 -13.80 9.36
C LYS A 65 -27.63 -15.21 8.79
N PRO A 66 -28.59 -15.70 8.00
CA PRO A 66 -28.55 -17.06 7.48
C PRO A 66 -27.30 -17.25 6.63
N ALA A 67 -26.52 -18.28 6.96
CA ALA A 67 -25.23 -18.63 6.34
C ALA A 67 -25.27 -18.75 4.80
N ALA A 68 -26.46 -18.94 4.21
CA ALA A 68 -26.65 -18.98 2.76
C ALA A 68 -26.47 -17.61 2.06
N GLU A 69 -26.78 -16.48 2.73
CA GLU A 69 -26.58 -15.15 2.15
C GLU A 69 -25.14 -14.65 2.27
N ASP A 70 -24.38 -15.08 3.29
CA ASP A 70 -23.00 -14.64 3.46
C ASP A 70 -22.04 -15.35 2.50
N ASP A 71 -22.27 -16.63 2.20
CA ASP A 71 -21.53 -17.33 1.13
C ASP A 71 -21.82 -16.70 -0.23
N ALA A 72 -23.07 -16.34 -0.52
CA ALA A 72 -23.46 -15.66 -1.75
C ALA A 72 -22.96 -14.21 -1.84
N ARG A 73 -22.97 -13.44 -0.74
CA ARG A 73 -22.43 -12.06 -0.69
C ARG A 73 -20.90 -12.02 -0.67
N LYS A 74 -20.24 -13.04 -0.12
CA LYS A 74 -18.78 -13.18 -0.16
C LYS A 74 -18.34 -13.59 -1.57
N ARG A 75 -18.99 -14.59 -2.19
CA ARG A 75 -18.77 -14.96 -3.60
C ARG A 75 -19.07 -13.81 -4.56
N ARG A 76 -20.09 -12.98 -4.31
CA ARG A 76 -20.36 -11.76 -5.12
C ARG A 76 -19.34 -10.65 -4.91
N ARG A 77 -18.82 -10.46 -3.69
CA ARG A 77 -17.73 -9.49 -3.41
C ARG A 77 -16.38 -9.95 -3.99
N ASP A 78 -16.09 -11.25 -3.92
CA ASP A 78 -14.88 -11.84 -4.49
C ASP A 78 -14.95 -11.94 -6.03
N ALA A 79 -16.14 -12.14 -6.61
CA ALA A 79 -16.35 -12.10 -8.05
C ALA A 79 -16.30 -10.66 -8.63
N MET A 80 -16.67 -9.64 -7.83
CA MET A 80 -16.66 -8.24 -8.28
C MET A 80 -15.31 -7.53 -8.07
N ARG A 81 -14.40 -8.14 -7.30
CA ARG A 81 -13.01 -7.67 -7.13
C ARG A 81 -12.04 -8.61 -7.83
N GLN A 82 -12.38 -9.08 -9.03
CA GLN A 82 -11.36 -9.63 -9.90
C GLN A 82 -10.38 -8.50 -10.22
N PRO A 83 -9.08 -8.63 -9.87
CA PRO A 83 -8.11 -7.63 -10.23
C PRO A 83 -8.11 -7.54 -11.75
N THR A 84 -8.36 -6.33 -12.26
CA THR A 84 -8.19 -6.01 -13.68
C THR A 84 -6.80 -6.44 -14.14
N ALA A 85 -6.60 -6.68 -15.44
CA ALA A 85 -5.29 -7.06 -15.95
C ALA A 85 -4.18 -6.10 -15.45
N ASP A 86 -4.49 -4.80 -15.35
CA ASP A 86 -3.60 -3.76 -14.83
C ASP A 86 -3.31 -3.90 -13.32
N SER A 87 -4.30 -4.35 -12.54
CA SER A 87 -4.13 -4.64 -11.11
C SER A 87 -3.24 -5.87 -10.90
N LYS A 88 -3.34 -6.87 -11.78
CA LYS A 88 -2.45 -8.05 -11.72
C LYS A 88 -1.02 -7.68 -12.12
N ALA A 89 -0.86 -6.86 -13.16
CA ALA A 89 0.44 -6.38 -13.63
C ALA A 89 1.16 -5.52 -12.57
N SER A 90 0.42 -4.63 -11.89
CA SER A 90 0.98 -3.82 -10.79
C SER A 90 1.35 -4.69 -9.57
N LEU A 91 0.55 -5.70 -9.22
CA LEU A 91 0.92 -6.67 -8.19
C LEU A 91 2.16 -7.48 -8.55
N SER A 92 2.34 -7.90 -9.81
CA SER A 92 3.57 -8.57 -10.25
C SER A 92 4.78 -7.65 -10.22
N ARG A 93 4.63 -6.38 -10.62
CA ARG A 93 5.71 -5.39 -10.53
C ARG A 93 6.15 -5.18 -9.08
N LEU A 94 5.21 -5.00 -8.16
CA LEU A 94 5.50 -4.83 -6.73
C LEU A 94 6.18 -6.06 -6.12
N LYS A 95 5.79 -7.27 -6.54
CA LYS A 95 6.47 -8.51 -6.12
C LYS A 95 7.92 -8.55 -6.57
N LEU A 96 8.20 -8.16 -7.82
CA LEU A 96 9.57 -8.10 -8.34
C LEU A 96 10.40 -7.01 -7.66
N ILE A 97 9.83 -5.83 -7.44
CA ILE A 97 10.49 -4.76 -6.67
C ILE A 97 10.85 -5.26 -5.27
N ARG A 98 9.93 -5.93 -4.59
CA ARG A 98 10.19 -6.52 -3.27
C ARG A 98 11.29 -7.58 -3.34
N ALA A 99 11.26 -8.45 -4.35
CA ALA A 99 12.29 -9.47 -4.54
C ALA A 99 13.69 -8.84 -4.73
N VAL A 100 13.81 -7.73 -5.47
CA VAL A 100 15.07 -7.00 -5.64
C VAL A 100 15.56 -6.41 -4.30
N LEU A 101 14.66 -5.88 -3.48
CA LEU A 101 15.04 -5.27 -2.19
C LEU A 101 15.43 -6.30 -1.13
N GLU A 102 14.71 -7.42 -1.08
CA GLU A 102 14.86 -8.50 -0.10
C GLU A 102 15.87 -9.58 -0.53
N ALA A 103 16.39 -9.52 -1.76
CA ALA A 103 17.41 -10.47 -2.24
C ALA A 103 18.63 -10.44 -1.31
N GLY A 104 18.85 -11.57 -0.62
CA GLY A 104 20.04 -11.80 0.20
C GLY A 104 21.23 -12.26 -0.65
N ASP A 105 20.95 -13.01 -1.73
CA ASP A 105 21.97 -13.58 -2.59
C ASP A 105 22.18 -12.75 -3.87
N PRO A 106 23.44 -12.56 -4.32
CA PRO A 106 23.73 -11.77 -5.51
C PRO A 106 23.14 -12.39 -6.78
N ALA A 107 23.09 -13.72 -6.89
CA ALA A 107 22.49 -14.40 -8.04
C ALA A 107 20.96 -14.18 -8.11
N ALA A 108 20.29 -14.19 -6.95
CA ALA A 108 18.85 -13.93 -6.87
C ALA A 108 18.53 -12.46 -7.21
N LEU A 109 19.38 -11.53 -6.78
CA LEU A 109 19.28 -10.13 -7.15
C LEU A 109 19.37 -9.93 -8.66
N VAL A 110 20.37 -10.54 -9.31
CA VAL A 110 20.57 -10.48 -10.76
C VAL A 110 19.32 -10.95 -11.50
N ALA A 111 18.83 -12.15 -11.18
CA ALA A 111 17.64 -12.69 -11.81
C ALA A 111 16.39 -11.81 -11.60
N ALA A 112 16.21 -11.25 -10.40
CA ALA A 112 15.06 -10.39 -10.09
C ALA A 112 15.13 -9.04 -10.83
N VAL A 113 16.32 -8.44 -10.95
CA VAL A 113 16.54 -7.19 -11.69
C VAL A 113 16.35 -7.41 -13.19
N ASP A 114 16.86 -8.51 -13.74
CA ASP A 114 16.66 -8.88 -15.13
C ASP A 114 15.16 -9.07 -15.45
N GLU A 115 14.43 -9.82 -14.62
CA GLU A 115 12.99 -10.02 -14.82
C GLU A 115 12.19 -8.71 -14.68
N LEU A 116 12.55 -7.86 -13.73
CA LEU A 116 11.93 -6.55 -13.54
C LEU A 116 12.16 -5.64 -14.75
N SER A 117 13.40 -5.54 -15.21
CA SER A 117 13.77 -4.68 -16.33
C SER A 117 13.13 -5.13 -17.65
N GLN A 118 13.08 -6.43 -17.90
CA GLN A 118 12.47 -7.00 -19.11
C GLN A 118 10.95 -6.80 -19.16
N ARG A 119 10.25 -6.95 -18.03
CA ARG A 119 8.78 -6.92 -18.00
C ARG A 119 8.19 -5.53 -17.80
N PHE A 120 8.84 -4.70 -16.98
CA PHE A 120 8.27 -3.44 -16.51
C PHE A 120 9.22 -2.24 -16.70
N GLY A 121 10.47 -2.48 -17.07
CA GLY A 121 11.53 -1.48 -17.02
C GLY A 121 12.02 -1.21 -15.60
N LEU A 122 13.10 -0.44 -15.49
CA LEU A 122 13.58 0.04 -14.20
C LEU A 122 12.55 1.03 -13.61
N PRO A 123 12.32 1.01 -12.29
CA PRO A 123 11.48 2.00 -11.64
C PRO A 123 12.28 3.19 -11.10
N ASP A 124 11.60 4.30 -10.81
CA ASP A 124 12.20 5.54 -10.33
C ASP A 124 12.25 5.60 -8.78
N GLU A 125 12.61 4.47 -8.16
CA GLU A 125 12.70 4.33 -6.71
C GLU A 125 14.16 4.19 -6.25
N TRP A 126 14.61 5.11 -5.40
CA TRP A 126 16.01 5.17 -4.95
C TRP A 126 16.55 3.85 -4.40
N GLU A 127 15.80 3.14 -3.55
CA GLU A 127 16.28 1.90 -2.94
C GLU A 127 16.49 0.79 -3.98
N VAL A 128 15.60 0.70 -4.97
CA VAL A 128 15.70 -0.26 -6.07
C VAL A 128 16.90 0.10 -6.92
N LEU A 129 17.06 1.37 -7.29
CA LEU A 129 18.20 1.83 -8.10
C LEU A 129 19.54 1.57 -7.37
N ILE A 130 19.61 1.77 -6.05
CA ILE A 130 20.80 1.45 -5.24
C ILE A 130 21.15 -0.04 -5.30
N ARG A 131 20.14 -0.92 -5.30
CA ARG A 131 20.32 -2.37 -5.47
C ARG A 131 20.76 -2.74 -6.88
N VAL A 132 20.21 -2.09 -7.90
CA VAL A 132 20.59 -2.32 -9.31
C VAL A 132 22.07 -2.02 -9.56
N LEU A 133 22.70 -1.11 -8.81
CA LEU A 133 24.15 -0.87 -8.93
C LEU A 133 25.02 -2.09 -8.57
N GLU A 134 24.49 -3.06 -7.80
CA GLU A 134 25.19 -4.32 -7.48
C GLU A 134 25.14 -5.33 -8.65
N HIS A 135 24.36 -5.04 -9.69
CA HIS A 135 24.24 -5.87 -10.88
C HIS A 135 25.53 -5.85 -11.72
N PRO A 136 26.03 -6.99 -12.25
CA PRO A 136 27.26 -7.03 -13.04
C PRO A 136 27.12 -6.41 -14.44
N GLY A 137 25.89 -6.24 -14.93
CA GLY A 137 25.61 -5.65 -16.25
C GLY A 137 25.78 -4.13 -16.26
N GLU A 138 26.83 -3.63 -16.91
CA GLU A 138 27.16 -2.20 -17.02
C GLU A 138 26.02 -1.37 -17.65
N ALA A 139 25.30 -1.91 -18.63
CA ALA A 139 24.16 -1.21 -19.26
C ALA A 139 23.02 -0.91 -18.27
N LEU A 140 22.73 -1.83 -17.34
CA LEU A 140 21.71 -1.62 -16.31
C LEU A 140 22.19 -0.64 -15.24
N GLN A 141 23.47 -0.70 -14.89
CA GLN A 141 24.09 0.27 -13.98
C GLN A 141 24.03 1.69 -14.55
N GLU A 142 24.34 1.86 -15.85
CA GLU A 142 24.25 3.15 -16.52
C GLU A 142 22.83 3.70 -16.50
N GLN A 143 21.83 2.90 -16.85
CA GLN A 143 20.43 3.29 -16.79
C GLN A 143 19.99 3.67 -15.37
N ALA A 144 20.48 2.96 -14.35
CA ALA A 144 20.18 3.28 -12.97
C ALA A 144 20.78 4.62 -12.56
N ILE A 145 22.03 4.90 -12.93
CA ILE A 145 22.71 6.18 -12.66
C ILE A 145 22.00 7.33 -13.37
N ASP A 146 21.60 7.16 -14.62
CA ASP A 146 20.88 8.19 -15.39
C ASP A 146 19.54 8.54 -14.71
N ARG A 147 18.80 7.53 -14.23
CA ARG A 147 17.56 7.74 -13.47
C ARG A 147 17.82 8.41 -12.11
N MET A 148 18.87 8.01 -11.40
CA MET A 148 19.25 8.68 -10.15
C MET A 148 19.57 10.16 -10.38
N ILE A 149 20.30 10.50 -11.44
CA ILE A 149 20.61 11.89 -11.81
C ILE A 149 19.33 12.68 -12.10
N ALA A 150 18.37 12.08 -12.81
CA ALA A 150 17.07 12.70 -13.09
C ALA A 150 16.21 12.88 -11.82
N LEU A 151 16.35 11.98 -10.84
CA LEU A 151 15.62 12.03 -9.57
C LEU A 151 16.20 12.99 -8.54
N LEU A 152 17.51 13.28 -8.60
CA LEU A 152 18.16 14.23 -7.69
C LEU A 152 17.47 15.58 -7.56
N PRO A 153 17.08 16.29 -8.64
CA PRO A 153 16.43 17.61 -8.52
C PRO A 153 15.00 17.53 -7.97
N VAL A 154 14.32 16.38 -8.13
CA VAL A 154 12.91 16.21 -7.72
C VAL A 154 12.81 15.67 -6.29
N SER A 155 13.79 14.89 -5.85
CA SER A 155 13.79 14.24 -4.54
C SER A 155 14.42 15.12 -3.46
N ALA A 156 13.64 15.44 -2.42
CA ALA A 156 14.14 16.21 -1.27
C ALA A 156 15.19 15.47 -0.43
N LYS A 157 15.22 14.13 -0.48
CA LYS A 157 16.15 13.32 0.33
C LYS A 157 16.60 12.08 -0.43
N VAL A 158 17.91 11.87 -0.46
CA VAL A 158 18.51 10.63 -0.97
C VAL A 158 18.66 9.65 0.21
N PRO A 159 18.03 8.46 0.15
CA PRO A 159 18.21 7.44 1.18
C PRO A 159 19.61 6.84 1.09
N ARG A 160 20.16 6.45 2.25
CA ARG A 160 21.43 5.71 2.39
C ARG A 160 22.62 6.30 1.60
N ARG A 161 22.77 7.63 1.60
CA ARG A 161 23.81 8.38 0.86
C ARG A 161 25.22 7.79 1.02
N ALA A 162 25.63 7.41 2.23
CA ALA A 162 26.95 6.83 2.46
C ALA A 162 27.16 5.54 1.64
N THR A 163 26.24 4.58 1.76
CA THR A 163 26.31 3.32 1.00
C THR A 163 26.18 3.54 -0.51
N LEU A 164 25.41 4.54 -0.94
CA LEU A 164 25.30 4.89 -2.35
C LEU A 164 26.62 5.44 -2.88
N LYS A 165 27.30 6.34 -2.16
CA LYS A 165 28.62 6.86 -2.54
C LYS A 165 29.66 5.75 -2.63
N GLU A 166 29.70 4.85 -1.65
CA GLU A 166 30.61 3.69 -1.67
C GLU A 166 30.37 2.80 -2.89
N ARG A 167 29.10 2.52 -3.22
CA ARG A 167 28.74 1.74 -4.41
C ARG A 167 29.11 2.44 -5.71
N LEU A 168 28.81 3.73 -5.84
CA LEU A 168 29.18 4.51 -7.02
C LEU A 168 30.70 4.56 -7.21
N ARG A 169 31.45 4.69 -6.11
CA ARG A 169 32.91 4.61 -6.15
C ARG A 169 33.41 3.24 -6.61
N ALA A 170 32.81 2.16 -6.10
CA ALA A 170 33.15 0.80 -6.53
C ALA A 170 32.87 0.60 -8.03
N VAL A 171 31.70 1.05 -8.51
CA VAL A 171 31.35 1.02 -9.94
C VAL A 171 32.35 1.84 -10.75
N ALA A 172 32.72 3.05 -10.32
CA ALA A 172 33.70 3.88 -11.01
C ALA A 172 35.11 3.26 -11.08
N GLN A 173 35.47 2.38 -10.13
CA GLN A 173 36.74 1.68 -10.11
C GLN A 173 36.73 0.42 -11.00
N VAL A 174 35.63 -0.31 -11.04
CA VAL A 174 35.54 -1.64 -11.67
C VAL A 174 34.98 -1.58 -13.10
N ALA A 175 34.16 -0.57 -13.43
CA ALA A 175 33.53 -0.47 -14.74
C ALA A 175 34.54 -0.38 -15.89
N ARG A 176 34.29 -1.14 -16.96
CA ARG A 176 35.12 -1.15 -18.17
C ARG A 176 34.84 0.07 -19.03
N GLU A 177 33.57 0.46 -19.14
CA GLU A 177 33.17 1.62 -19.93
C GLU A 177 33.60 2.94 -19.29
N ALA A 178 34.31 3.77 -20.05
CA ALA A 178 34.74 5.09 -19.59
C ALA A 178 33.53 6.00 -19.25
N LYS A 179 32.48 5.96 -20.09
CA LYS A 179 31.26 6.75 -19.88
C LYS A 179 30.59 6.44 -18.54
N LEU A 180 30.47 5.14 -18.21
CA LEU A 180 29.90 4.69 -16.95
C LEU A 180 30.73 5.19 -15.75
N ARG A 181 32.06 5.09 -15.83
CA ARG A 181 32.97 5.59 -14.78
C ARG A 181 32.83 7.10 -14.55
N ASP A 182 32.66 7.86 -15.61
CA ASP A 182 32.55 9.31 -15.53
C ASP A 182 31.17 9.73 -15.00
N LYS A 183 30.09 9.07 -15.43
CA LYS A 183 28.75 9.25 -14.86
C LYS A 183 28.69 8.90 -13.37
N ALA A 184 29.31 7.79 -12.98
CA ALA A 184 29.35 7.35 -11.58
C ALA A 184 30.09 8.35 -10.70
N ARG A 185 31.27 8.86 -11.13
CA ARG A 185 32.02 9.90 -10.43
C ARG A 185 31.26 11.22 -10.35
N GLY A 186 30.67 11.65 -11.46
CA GLY A 186 29.86 12.87 -11.50
C GLY A 186 28.65 12.80 -10.56
N LEU A 187 28.03 11.63 -10.39
CA LEU A 187 26.96 11.44 -9.42
C LEU A 187 27.49 11.39 -7.97
N GLU A 188 28.63 10.74 -7.71
CA GLU A 188 29.27 10.70 -6.37
C GLU A 188 29.57 12.10 -5.84
N GLU A 189 30.10 12.99 -6.68
CA GLU A 189 30.46 14.37 -6.32
C GLU A 189 29.24 15.25 -6.00
N ARG A 190 28.11 14.99 -6.64
CA ARG A 190 26.85 15.74 -6.46
C ARG A 190 26.05 15.28 -5.24
N LEU A 191 26.32 14.07 -4.74
CA LEU A 191 25.67 13.45 -3.58
C LEU A 191 26.28 13.86 -2.26
#